data_AF-A0A660TMS1-F1
#
_entry.id   AF-A0A660TMS1-F1
#
_cell.length_a   1.000
_cell.length_b   1.000
_cell.length_c   1.000
_cell.angle_alpha   90.00
_cell.angle_beta   90.00
_cell.angle_gamma   90.00
#
_symmetry.space_group_name_H-M   'P 1'
#
loop_
_entity.id
_entity.type
_entity.pdbx_description
1 polymer ?
#
loop_
_entity_poly.entity_id
_entity_poly.type
_entity_poly.pdbx_seq_one_letter_code
_entity_poly.pdbx_strand_id
1 'polypeptide(L)'
;MPNSGFMGDENDFALVMNMAIPFAYFMFLETSSTKKKILYLSACCIFIAANVASLSRGGFVGLVPVILYCWYKTPKKFLSTIIVAIMISILYFSASPKYWQEVKSIKEENIQKGTGAGRWYLWKCALRIFLDHPIIGVGQGNFPWNVQLYEPLTAKRLHGGKAVHSLYFTLISELGLIGILLFSGMLYSSYKDLKWILKKEKEFLLKQNQSKQIIQQLHKIKFIIFGITGAMLGYLVSGAFLSVLYYPHFWLLISLCVALKNTVINSKLEGNYSA
;
A
#
# COMPACT_ATOMS: atom_id res chain seq x y z
N MET A 1 14.77 -5.96 -25.14
CA MET A 1 13.74 -6.67 -24.36
C MET A 1 13.58 -6.01 -22.99
N PRO A 2 12.37 -6.02 -22.43
CA PRO A 2 12.01 -5.34 -21.18
C PRO A 2 12.53 -6.18 -19.99
N ASN A 3 13.66 -5.78 -19.41
CA ASN A 3 14.27 -6.48 -18.27
C ASN A 3 14.15 -5.68 -16.98
N SER A 4 13.00 -5.08 -16.76
CA SER A 4 12.68 -4.55 -15.45
C SER A 4 11.30 -5.12 -15.12
N GLY A 5 11.27 -6.12 -14.23
CA GLY A 5 10.01 -6.73 -13.79
C GLY A 5 9.12 -5.69 -13.08
N PHE A 6 8.05 -6.10 -12.42
CA PHE A 6 7.15 -5.19 -11.69
C PHE A 6 7.84 -4.29 -10.62
N MET A 7 9.14 -4.46 -10.33
CA MET A 7 9.96 -3.63 -9.43
C MET A 7 11.11 -2.92 -10.17
N GLY A 8 11.01 -2.83 -11.49
CA GLY A 8 12.05 -2.32 -12.36
C GLY A 8 12.21 -0.80 -12.35
N ASP A 9 11.15 -0.09 -11.96
CA ASP A 9 11.12 1.35 -11.75
C ASP A 9 11.27 1.66 -10.26
N GLU A 10 11.97 2.76 -9.95
CA GLU A 10 12.23 3.22 -8.59
C GLU A 10 10.95 3.45 -7.77
N ASN A 11 9.87 3.90 -8.42
CA ASN A 11 8.60 4.13 -7.73
C ASN A 11 7.87 2.82 -7.41
N ASP A 12 7.91 1.86 -8.33
CA ASP A 12 7.33 0.53 -8.12
C ASP A 12 8.07 -0.20 -6.99
N PHE A 13 9.40 -0.12 -6.98
CA PHE A 13 10.23 -0.64 -5.89
C PHE A 13 9.88 0.01 -4.54
N ALA A 14 9.76 1.35 -4.51
CA ALA A 14 9.42 2.08 -3.29
C ALA A 14 8.02 1.71 -2.75
N LEU A 15 7.04 1.50 -3.64
CA LEU A 15 5.71 1.01 -3.27
C LEU A 15 5.80 -0.35 -2.57
N VAL A 16 6.60 -1.28 -3.09
CA VAL A 16 6.77 -2.61 -2.47
C VAL A 16 7.41 -2.50 -1.09
N MET A 17 8.41 -1.62 -0.93
CA MET A 17 9.00 -1.36 0.38
C MET A 17 7.96 -0.81 1.37
N ASN A 18 7.12 0.14 0.93
CA ASN A 18 6.02 0.67 1.74
C ASN A 18 5.03 -0.41 2.16
N MET A 19 4.76 -1.39 1.29
CA MET A 19 3.91 -2.54 1.62
C MET A 19 4.58 -3.52 2.60
N ALA A 20 5.89 -3.71 2.51
CA ALA A 20 6.64 -4.67 3.32
C ALA A 20 6.90 -4.20 4.77
N ILE A 21 7.09 -2.89 4.97
CA ILE A 21 7.40 -2.28 6.28
C ILE A 21 6.40 -2.68 7.38
N PRO A 22 5.07 -2.59 7.19
CA PRO A 22 4.08 -3.03 8.18
C PRO A 22 4.26 -4.47 8.62
N PHE A 23 4.50 -5.39 7.67
CA PHE A 23 4.72 -6.80 8.01
C PHE A 23 5.94 -6.97 8.89
N ALA A 24 7.09 -6.39 8.52
CA ALA A 24 8.30 -6.46 9.33
C ALA A 24 8.09 -5.85 10.72
N TYR A 25 7.48 -4.68 10.79
CA TYR A 25 7.24 -3.97 12.05
C TYR A 25 6.33 -4.73 13.02
N PHE A 26 5.18 -5.21 12.55
CA PHE A 26 4.25 -5.93 13.43
C PHE A 26 4.75 -7.33 13.80
N MET A 27 5.49 -8.00 12.92
CA MET A 27 6.13 -9.28 13.25
C MET A 27 7.28 -9.12 14.25
N PHE A 28 8.01 -8.00 14.22
CA PHE A 28 8.98 -7.64 15.26
C PHE A 28 8.31 -7.50 16.64
N LEU A 29 7.13 -6.89 16.70
CA LEU A 29 6.37 -6.73 17.96
C LEU A 29 5.76 -8.04 18.45
N GLU A 30 5.38 -8.93 17.54
CA GLU A 30 4.73 -10.21 17.84
C GLU A 30 5.72 -11.23 18.43
N THR A 31 6.92 -11.35 17.85
CA THR A 31 7.83 -12.44 18.20
C THR A 31 8.48 -12.27 19.58
N SER A 32 8.60 -13.38 20.32
CA SER A 32 9.39 -13.46 21.57
C SER A 32 10.87 -13.80 21.32
N SER A 33 11.19 -14.49 20.22
CA SER A 33 12.54 -14.94 19.89
C SER A 33 13.46 -13.78 19.51
N THR A 34 14.59 -13.64 20.20
CA THR A 34 15.61 -12.60 19.92
C THR A 34 16.14 -12.68 18.49
N LYS A 35 16.39 -13.89 17.96
CA LYS A 35 16.85 -14.06 16.56
C LYS A 35 15.82 -13.51 15.56
N LYS A 36 14.53 -13.81 15.76
CA LYS A 36 13.45 -13.28 14.92
C LYS A 36 13.25 -11.78 15.11
N LYS A 37 13.42 -11.25 16.32
CA LYS A 37 13.37 -9.80 16.57
C LYS A 37 14.44 -9.07 15.76
N ILE A 38 15.68 -9.57 15.81
CA ILE A 38 16.78 -9.01 15.02
C ILE A 38 16.44 -9.09 13.53
N LEU A 39 16.00 -10.26 13.03
CA LEU A 39 15.60 -10.43 11.63
C LEU A 39 14.56 -9.40 11.18
N TYR A 40 13.44 -9.27 11.91
CA TYR A 40 12.35 -8.37 11.52
C TYR A 40 12.70 -6.89 11.70
N LEU A 41 13.47 -6.54 12.74
CA LEU A 41 13.96 -5.19 12.93
C LEU A 41 14.93 -4.81 11.81
N SER A 42 15.90 -5.67 11.49
CA SER A 42 16.83 -5.48 10.37
C SER A 42 16.08 -5.38 9.04
N ALA A 43 15.09 -6.23 8.79
CA ALA A 43 14.26 -6.14 7.58
C ALA A 43 13.52 -4.80 7.50
N CYS A 44 12.93 -4.34 8.60
CA CYS A 44 12.27 -3.03 8.67
C CYS A 44 13.23 -1.89 8.33
N CYS A 45 14.43 -1.89 8.93
CA CYS A 45 15.47 -0.90 8.65
C CYS A 45 15.92 -0.94 7.17
N ILE A 46 16.12 -2.15 6.63
CA ILE A 46 16.50 -2.35 5.22
C ILE A 46 15.42 -1.84 4.28
N PHE A 47 14.14 -2.13 4.53
CA PHE A 47 13.04 -1.66 3.67
C PHE A 47 12.91 -0.14 3.67
N ILE A 48 13.06 0.50 4.84
CA ILE A 48 13.06 1.96 4.94
C ILE A 48 14.28 2.55 4.21
N ALA A 49 15.48 2.00 4.44
CA ALA A 49 16.69 2.46 3.78
C ALA A 49 16.63 2.27 2.27
N ALA A 50 16.08 1.15 1.80
CA ALA A 50 15.89 0.85 0.37
C ALA A 50 14.86 1.80 -0.26
N ASN A 51 13.76 2.12 0.44
CA ASN A 51 12.81 3.14 -0.02
C ASN A 51 13.48 4.51 -0.15
N VAL A 52 14.28 4.92 0.84
CA VAL A 52 15.05 6.16 0.82
C VAL A 52 16.05 6.18 -0.34
N ALA A 53 16.78 5.09 -0.53
CA ALA A 53 17.78 4.93 -1.58
C ALA A 53 17.17 4.89 -2.99
N SER A 54 15.88 4.55 -3.12
CA SER A 54 15.17 4.60 -4.40
C SER A 54 15.04 6.02 -4.97
N LEU A 55 15.19 7.05 -4.13
CA LEU A 55 14.99 8.46 -4.51
C LEU A 55 13.59 8.76 -5.10
N SER A 56 12.61 7.86 -4.89
CA SER A 56 11.25 8.02 -5.36
C SER A 56 10.44 8.99 -4.48
N ARG A 57 10.00 10.09 -5.09
CA ARG A 57 9.08 11.06 -4.46
C ARG A 57 7.77 10.42 -4.02
N GLY A 58 7.19 9.58 -4.87
CA GLY A 58 5.98 8.81 -4.55
C GLY A 58 6.20 7.79 -3.42
N GLY A 59 7.41 7.23 -3.35
CA GLY A 59 7.91 6.43 -2.25
C GLY A 59 7.81 7.14 -0.91
N PHE A 60 8.32 8.37 -0.82
CA PHE A 60 8.32 9.17 0.41
C PHE A 60 6.92 9.55 0.86
N VAL A 61 6.06 9.97 -0.08
CA VAL A 61 4.65 10.30 0.22
C VAL A 61 3.90 9.10 0.74
N GLY A 62 4.15 7.89 0.22
CA GLY A 62 3.57 6.64 0.72
C GLY A 62 4.15 6.17 2.06
N LEU A 63 5.42 6.45 2.33
CA LEU A 63 6.12 6.02 3.53
C LEU A 63 5.55 6.69 4.80
N VAL A 64 5.19 7.97 4.72
CA VAL A 64 4.71 8.74 5.86
C VAL A 64 3.41 8.14 6.47
N PRO A 65 2.33 7.90 5.71
CA PRO A 65 1.13 7.25 6.25
C PRO A 65 1.38 5.85 6.78
N VAL A 66 2.30 5.09 6.18
CA VAL A 66 2.69 3.76 6.67
C VAL A 66 3.35 3.85 8.05
N ILE A 67 4.32 4.76 8.24
CA ILE A 67 4.96 4.98 9.54
C ILE A 67 3.93 5.45 10.59
N LEU A 68 3.08 6.41 10.23
CA LEU A 68 2.02 6.91 11.11
C LEU A 68 1.03 5.81 11.50
N TYR A 69 0.66 4.94 10.56
CA TYR A 69 -0.20 3.81 10.83
C TYR A 69 0.46 2.80 11.78
N CYS A 70 1.72 2.43 11.54
CA CYS A 70 2.49 1.56 12.43
C CYS A 70 2.57 2.14 13.86
N TRP A 71 2.88 3.44 13.96
CA TRP A 71 2.92 4.15 15.24
C TRP A 71 1.54 4.24 15.92
N TYR A 72 0.46 4.46 15.16
CA TYR A 72 -0.89 4.55 15.70
C TYR A 72 -1.39 3.20 16.25
N LYS A 73 -1.08 2.09 15.57
CA LYS A 73 -1.53 0.74 15.94
C LYS A 73 -0.65 0.02 16.95
N THR A 74 0.55 0.52 17.21
CA THR A 74 1.46 -0.14 18.16
C THR A 74 0.92 -0.10 19.59
N PRO A 75 0.94 -1.23 20.32
CA PRO A 75 0.66 -1.22 21.75
C PRO A 75 1.80 -0.60 22.57
N LYS A 76 3.02 -0.49 22.00
CA LYS A 76 4.22 -0.02 22.68
C LYS A 76 4.63 1.37 22.17
N LYS A 77 3.77 2.37 22.38
CA LYS A 77 3.94 3.73 21.81
C LYS A 77 5.32 4.33 22.09
N PHE A 78 5.79 4.25 23.33
CA PHE A 78 7.11 4.79 23.70
C PHE A 78 8.26 4.15 22.90
N LEU A 79 8.31 2.82 22.86
CA LEU A 79 9.31 2.09 22.07
C LEU A 79 9.21 2.42 20.58
N SER A 80 7.99 2.53 20.05
CA SER A 80 7.79 2.90 18.65
C SER A 80 8.27 4.31 18.35
N THR A 81 8.02 5.27 19.24
CA THR A 81 8.53 6.65 19.10
C THR A 81 10.04 6.67 19.09
N ILE A 82 10.70 5.89 19.97
CA ILE A 82 12.17 5.75 19.96
C ILE A 82 12.65 5.18 18.63
N ILE A 83 12.04 4.09 18.14
CA ILE A 83 12.42 3.48 16.87
C ILE A 83 12.26 4.50 15.72
N VAL A 84 11.14 5.20 15.66
CA VAL A 84 10.89 6.22 14.63
C VAL A 84 11.92 7.36 14.74
N ALA A 85 12.21 7.85 15.94
CA ALA A 85 13.21 8.90 16.16
C ALA A 85 14.61 8.45 15.72
N ILE A 86 15.02 7.22 16.06
CA ILE A 86 16.29 6.64 15.62
C ILE A 86 16.33 6.54 14.10
N MET A 87 15.26 6.06 13.46
CA MET A 87 15.20 5.93 12.00
C MET A 87 15.27 7.30 11.30
N ILE A 88 14.57 8.31 11.83
CA ILE A 88 14.64 9.69 11.30
C ILE A 88 16.05 10.26 11.47
N SER A 89 16.69 10.05 12.62
CA SER A 89 18.06 10.50 12.85
C SER A 89 19.04 9.82 11.89
N ILE A 90 18.97 8.50 11.74
CA ILE A 90 19.81 7.75 10.80
C ILE A 90 19.60 8.29 9.38
N LEU A 91 18.34 8.46 8.96
CA LEU A 91 18.02 9.02 7.66
C LEU A 91 18.61 10.42 7.49
N TYR A 92 18.46 11.29 8.49
CA TYR A 92 18.93 12.66 8.43
C TYR A 92 20.45 12.74 8.22
N PHE A 93 21.21 11.91 8.93
CA PHE A 93 22.67 11.89 8.86
C PHE A 93 23.24 11.06 7.70
N SER A 94 22.50 10.08 7.17
CA SER A 94 22.96 9.22 6.07
C SER A 94 22.42 9.61 4.69
N ALA A 95 21.40 10.46 4.63
CA ALA A 95 20.80 10.89 3.37
C ALA A 95 21.77 11.70 2.50
N SER A 96 21.86 11.32 1.23
CA SER A 96 22.67 12.04 0.24
C SER A 96 22.10 13.44 -0.05
N PRO A 97 22.90 14.41 -0.53
CA PRO A 97 22.38 15.69 -0.99
C PRO A 97 21.29 15.56 -2.05
N LYS A 98 21.39 14.55 -2.92
CA LYS A 98 20.39 14.23 -3.95
C LYS A 98 19.05 13.84 -3.34
N TYR A 99 19.04 13.05 -2.25
CA TYR A 99 17.81 12.73 -1.52
C TYR A 99 17.08 14.01 -1.06
N TRP A 100 17.81 14.95 -0.47
CA TRP A 100 17.22 16.20 0.00
C TRP A 100 16.72 17.09 -1.14
N GLN A 101 17.35 17.03 -2.31
CA GLN A 101 16.85 17.71 -3.51
C GLN A 101 15.52 17.09 -3.97
N GLU A 102 15.39 15.77 -3.98
CA GLU A 102 14.12 15.11 -4.33
C GLU A 102 13.01 15.40 -3.31
N VAL A 103 13.32 15.42 -2.00
CA VAL A 103 12.34 15.80 -0.98
C VAL A 103 11.89 17.26 -1.14
N LYS A 104 12.83 18.18 -1.42
CA LYS A 104 12.49 19.58 -1.69
C LYS A 104 11.65 19.73 -2.96
N SER A 105 11.96 18.95 -4.00
CA SER A 105 11.22 19.00 -5.25
C SER A 105 9.77 18.54 -5.08
N ILE A 106 9.41 17.70 -4.09
CA ILE A 106 8.00 17.42 -3.75
C ILE A 106 7.24 18.70 -3.38
N LYS A 107 7.88 19.60 -2.61
CA LYS A 107 7.25 20.86 -2.16
C LYS A 107 7.21 21.89 -3.29
N GLU A 108 8.20 21.87 -4.18
CA GLU A 108 8.33 22.78 -5.31
C GLU A 108 7.59 22.30 -6.57
N GLU A 109 7.16 21.02 -6.60
CA GLU A 109 6.39 20.40 -7.67
C GLU A 109 5.02 21.07 -7.77
N ASN A 110 5.00 22.14 -8.56
CA ASN A 110 3.78 22.80 -8.98
C ASN A 110 3.14 22.03 -10.13
N ILE A 111 1.81 22.08 -10.19
CA ILE A 111 0.97 21.56 -11.29
C ILE A 111 1.39 22.06 -12.69
N GLN A 112 2.24 23.10 -12.74
CA GLN A 112 2.69 23.77 -13.95
C GLN A 112 4.16 23.47 -14.34
N LYS A 113 4.95 22.72 -13.55
CA LYS A 113 6.36 22.42 -13.86
C LYS A 113 6.73 20.94 -13.65
N GLY A 114 7.77 20.48 -14.34
CA GLY A 114 8.37 19.15 -14.17
C GLY A 114 7.46 17.97 -14.57
N THR A 115 7.68 16.81 -13.92
CA THR A 115 6.90 15.58 -14.13
C THR A 115 5.44 15.70 -13.67
N GLY A 116 5.18 16.49 -12.64
CA GLY A 116 3.84 16.71 -12.08
C GLY A 116 2.87 17.34 -13.08
N ALA A 117 3.34 18.28 -13.90
CA ALA A 117 2.53 18.88 -14.96
C ALA A 117 2.05 17.85 -16.00
N GLY A 118 2.92 16.90 -16.37
CA GLY A 118 2.57 15.81 -17.27
C GLY A 118 1.52 14.88 -16.66
N ARG A 119 1.69 14.48 -15.40
CA ARG A 119 0.70 13.65 -14.68
C ARG A 119 -0.65 14.35 -14.55
N TRP A 120 -0.65 15.61 -14.15
CA TRP A 120 -1.87 16.41 -14.03
C TRP A 120 -2.63 16.52 -15.37
N TYR A 121 -1.90 16.72 -16.46
CA TYR A 121 -2.49 16.74 -17.79
C TYR A 121 -3.11 15.39 -18.17
N LEU A 122 -2.40 14.28 -17.92
CA LEU A 122 -2.91 12.93 -18.14
C LEU A 122 -4.15 12.62 -17.29
N TRP A 123 -4.19 13.06 -16.05
CA TRP A 123 -5.34 12.89 -15.15
C TRP A 123 -6.57 13.64 -15.67
N LYS A 124 -6.39 14.85 -16.23
CA LYS A 124 -7.47 15.56 -16.92
C LYS A 124 -7.97 14.81 -18.15
N CYS A 125 -7.08 14.19 -18.93
CA CYS A 125 -7.48 13.35 -20.06
C CYS A 125 -8.23 12.10 -19.58
N ALA A 126 -7.76 11.45 -18.51
CA ALA A 126 -8.42 10.28 -17.92
C ALA A 126 -9.83 10.61 -17.43
N LEU A 127 -10.03 11.80 -16.84
CA LEU A 127 -11.36 12.27 -16.45
C LEU A 127 -12.26 12.48 -17.66
N ARG A 128 -11.76 13.07 -18.75
CA ARG A 128 -12.56 13.24 -19.98
C ARG A 128 -12.96 11.90 -20.59
N ILE A 129 -12.01 10.95 -20.66
CA ILE A 129 -12.29 9.58 -21.10
C ILE A 129 -13.37 8.94 -20.23
N PHE A 130 -13.29 9.10 -18.91
CA PHE A 130 -14.31 8.60 -18.00
C PHE A 130 -15.68 9.27 -18.24
N LEU A 131 -15.73 10.58 -18.49
CA LEU A 131 -16.98 11.28 -18.76
C LEU A 131 -17.65 10.82 -20.06
N ASP A 132 -16.87 10.45 -21.07
CA ASP A 132 -17.37 9.94 -22.35
C ASP A 132 -17.74 8.44 -22.27
N HIS A 133 -17.06 7.66 -21.41
CA HIS A 133 -17.29 6.23 -21.20
C HIS A 133 -17.51 5.85 -19.73
N PRO A 134 -18.55 6.37 -19.05
CA PRO A 134 -18.64 6.34 -17.58
C PRO A 134 -18.95 4.97 -17.00
N ILE A 135 -19.65 4.10 -17.72
CA ILE A 135 -20.16 2.84 -17.15
C ILE A 135 -19.06 1.78 -17.09
N ILE A 136 -18.49 1.43 -18.25
CA ILE A 136 -17.52 0.34 -18.42
C ILE A 136 -16.10 0.83 -18.70
N GLY A 137 -15.90 2.14 -18.90
CA GLY A 137 -14.62 2.69 -19.34
C GLY A 137 -14.26 2.30 -20.77
N VAL A 138 -13.02 2.59 -21.17
CA VAL A 138 -12.49 2.23 -22.50
C VAL A 138 -11.88 0.82 -22.55
N GLY A 139 -11.97 0.05 -21.47
CA GLY A 139 -11.40 -1.29 -21.32
C GLY A 139 -9.99 -1.29 -20.73
N GLN A 140 -9.62 -2.43 -20.12
CA GLN A 140 -8.32 -2.62 -19.47
C GLN A 140 -7.15 -2.37 -20.42
N GLY A 141 -6.21 -1.53 -19.98
CA GLY A 141 -4.99 -1.20 -20.72
C GLY A 141 -5.21 -0.26 -21.90
N ASN A 142 -6.42 0.28 -22.10
CA ASN A 142 -6.75 1.12 -23.24
C ASN A 142 -6.57 2.62 -23.02
N PHE A 143 -6.26 3.09 -21.80
CA PHE A 143 -5.96 4.51 -21.61
C PHE A 143 -4.81 5.00 -22.53
N PRO A 144 -3.65 4.33 -22.62
CA PRO A 144 -2.54 4.80 -23.45
C PRO A 144 -2.88 4.90 -24.94
N TRP A 145 -3.87 4.15 -25.41
CA TRP A 145 -4.36 4.14 -26.80
C TRP A 145 -5.41 5.22 -27.06
N ASN A 146 -6.23 5.55 -26.05
CA ASN A 146 -7.29 6.53 -26.18
C ASN A 146 -6.84 7.96 -25.86
N VAL A 147 -5.79 8.14 -25.04
CA VAL A 147 -5.38 9.47 -24.56
C VAL A 147 -5.20 10.49 -25.67
N GLN A 148 -4.65 10.10 -26.82
CA GLN A 148 -4.39 10.99 -27.97
C GLN A 148 -5.67 11.64 -28.52
N LEU A 149 -6.82 10.95 -28.45
CA LEU A 149 -8.10 11.47 -28.92
C LEU A 149 -8.62 12.64 -28.06
N TYR A 150 -8.07 12.78 -26.86
CA TYR A 150 -8.45 13.80 -25.87
C TYR A 150 -7.40 14.90 -25.72
N GLU A 151 -6.37 14.88 -26.58
CA GLU A 151 -5.35 15.91 -26.69
C GLU A 151 -5.70 16.88 -27.84
N PRO A 152 -5.44 18.19 -27.69
CA PRO A 152 -5.62 19.11 -28.80
C PRO A 152 -4.61 18.79 -29.91
N LEU A 153 -5.01 18.95 -31.17
CA LEU A 153 -4.11 18.77 -32.33
C LEU A 153 -2.87 19.68 -32.30
N THR A 154 -2.94 20.78 -31.54
CA THR A 154 -1.87 21.74 -31.31
C THR A 154 -0.95 21.39 -30.13
N ALA A 155 -1.15 20.23 -29.48
CA ALA A 155 -0.32 19.80 -28.37
C ALA A 155 1.14 19.67 -28.81
N LYS A 156 2.03 20.44 -28.18
CA LYS A 156 3.48 20.40 -28.44
C LYS A 156 4.12 19.02 -28.19
N ARG A 157 3.43 18.13 -27.46
CA ARG A 157 3.87 16.77 -27.16
C ARG A 157 2.64 15.88 -27.00
N LEU A 158 2.52 14.87 -27.86
CA LEU A 158 1.51 13.81 -27.72
C LEU A 158 1.92 12.84 -26.60
N HIS A 159 0.92 12.33 -25.88
CA HIS A 159 1.08 11.41 -24.75
C HIS A 159 0.59 9.99 -25.06
N GLY A 160 0.27 9.72 -26.32
CA GLY A 160 0.03 8.37 -26.81
C GLY A 160 1.05 7.34 -26.32
N GLY A 161 0.56 6.19 -25.84
CA GLY A 161 1.38 5.12 -25.30
C GLY A 161 1.90 5.35 -23.87
N LYS A 162 1.59 6.49 -23.22
CA LYS A 162 1.99 6.73 -21.83
C LYS A 162 0.94 6.26 -20.83
N ALA A 163 1.40 5.72 -19.71
CA ALA A 163 0.56 5.39 -18.57
C ALA A 163 0.04 6.65 -17.86
N VAL A 164 -1.11 6.55 -17.20
CA VAL A 164 -1.73 7.62 -16.42
C VAL A 164 -0.88 8.02 -15.21
N HIS A 165 -0.06 7.09 -14.70
CA HIS A 165 0.69 7.23 -13.46
C HIS A 165 -0.21 7.54 -12.25
N SER A 166 -1.33 6.84 -12.16
CA SER A 166 -2.21 6.84 -10.99
C SER A 166 -3.20 5.69 -11.08
N LEU A 167 -3.29 4.88 -10.03
CA LEU A 167 -4.22 3.77 -9.89
C LEU A 167 -5.65 4.25 -10.10
N TYR A 168 -6.01 5.38 -9.47
CA TYR A 168 -7.38 5.87 -9.49
C TYR A 168 -7.77 6.38 -10.88
N PHE A 169 -6.91 7.15 -11.54
CA PHE A 169 -7.21 7.65 -12.87
C PHE A 169 -7.14 6.53 -13.93
N THR A 170 -6.29 5.52 -13.77
CA THR A 170 -6.35 4.28 -14.57
C THR A 170 -7.68 3.56 -14.35
N LEU A 171 -8.09 3.37 -13.10
CA LEU A 171 -9.34 2.69 -12.74
C LEU A 171 -10.57 3.35 -13.36
N ILE A 172 -10.73 4.67 -13.19
CA ILE A 172 -11.93 5.35 -13.68
C ILE A 172 -11.98 5.43 -15.21
N SER A 173 -10.84 5.67 -15.87
CA SER A 173 -10.84 5.81 -17.34
C SER A 173 -11.00 4.47 -18.05
N GLU A 174 -10.38 3.41 -17.53
CA GLU A 174 -10.38 2.11 -18.19
C GLU A 174 -11.54 1.21 -17.81
N LEU A 175 -12.03 1.26 -16.57
CA LEU A 175 -13.07 0.35 -16.07
C LEU A 175 -14.38 1.05 -15.65
N GLY A 176 -14.41 2.38 -15.66
CA GLY A 176 -15.61 3.16 -15.35
C GLY A 176 -16.19 2.87 -13.96
N LEU A 177 -17.48 3.16 -13.80
CA LEU A 177 -18.22 2.96 -12.56
C LEU A 177 -18.27 1.49 -12.13
N ILE A 178 -18.38 0.55 -13.07
CA ILE A 178 -18.39 -0.89 -12.74
C ILE A 178 -17.06 -1.29 -12.10
N GLY A 179 -15.93 -0.86 -12.68
CA GLY A 179 -14.62 -1.09 -12.11
C GLY A 179 -14.46 -0.50 -10.72
N ILE A 180 -14.90 0.74 -10.52
CA ILE A 180 -14.88 1.41 -9.20
C ILE A 180 -15.66 0.59 -8.18
N LEU A 181 -16.89 0.18 -8.50
CA LEU A 181 -17.73 -0.61 -7.61
C LEU A 181 -17.10 -1.94 -7.22
N LEU A 182 -16.53 -2.67 -8.19
CA LEU A 182 -15.85 -3.94 -7.93
C LEU A 182 -14.58 -3.75 -7.09
N PHE A 183 -13.73 -2.78 -7.45
CA PHE A 183 -12.49 -2.49 -6.74
C PHE A 183 -12.75 -2.06 -5.28
N SER A 184 -13.67 -1.10 -5.09
CA SER A 184 -14.10 -0.65 -3.76
C SER A 184 -14.82 -1.76 -2.98
N GLY A 185 -15.61 -2.60 -3.66
CA GLY A 185 -16.29 -3.75 -3.05
C GLY A 185 -15.32 -4.78 -2.48
N MET A 186 -14.23 -5.08 -3.20
CA MET A 186 -13.16 -5.97 -2.70
C MET A 186 -12.42 -5.38 -1.50
N LEU A 187 -12.09 -4.09 -1.54
CA LEU A 187 -11.47 -3.38 -0.41
C LEU A 187 -12.39 -3.38 0.82
N TYR A 188 -13.66 -3.07 0.63
CA TYR A 188 -14.65 -3.03 1.70
C TYR A 188 -14.89 -4.40 2.32
N SER A 189 -14.98 -5.45 1.50
CA SER A 189 -15.15 -6.83 1.97
C SER A 189 -13.95 -7.28 2.79
N SER A 190 -12.73 -7.04 2.29
CA SER A 190 -11.50 -7.32 3.03
C SER A 190 -11.45 -6.59 4.37
N TYR A 191 -11.81 -5.30 4.39
CA TYR A 191 -11.89 -4.52 5.62
C TYR A 191 -12.90 -5.08 6.63
N LYS A 192 -14.10 -5.47 6.16
CA LYS A 192 -15.12 -6.10 7.00
C LYS A 192 -14.63 -7.40 7.59
N ASP A 193 -13.98 -8.24 6.80
CA ASP A 193 -13.45 -9.53 7.27
C ASP A 193 -12.37 -9.34 8.34
N LEU A 194 -11.38 -8.48 8.08
CA LEU A 194 -10.32 -8.18 9.06
C LEU A 194 -10.91 -7.60 10.36
N LYS A 195 -11.90 -6.69 10.27
CA LYS A 195 -12.61 -6.17 11.44
C LYS A 195 -13.40 -7.24 12.19
N TRP A 196 -14.06 -8.13 11.47
CA TRP A 196 -14.79 -9.24 12.06
C TRP A 196 -13.86 -10.16 12.84
N ILE A 197 -12.68 -10.48 12.28
CA ILE A 197 -11.69 -11.33 12.96
C ILE A 197 -11.22 -10.65 14.26
N LEU A 198 -10.87 -9.37 14.22
CA LEU A 198 -10.46 -8.61 15.41
C LEU A 198 -11.57 -8.51 16.47
N LYS A 199 -12.83 -8.38 16.04
CA LYS A 199 -13.98 -8.39 16.96
C LYS A 199 -14.11 -9.76 17.64
N LYS A 200 -14.01 -10.85 16.88
CA LYS A 200 -14.07 -12.23 17.40
C LYS A 200 -12.91 -12.55 18.34
N GLU A 201 -11.71 -12.09 18.00
CA GLU A 201 -10.54 -12.16 18.89
C GLU A 201 -10.85 -11.50 20.25
N LYS A 202 -11.37 -10.28 20.24
CA LYS A 202 -11.71 -9.55 21.48
C LYS A 202 -12.80 -10.27 22.28
N GLU A 203 -13.86 -10.74 21.63
CA GLU A 203 -14.94 -11.51 22.27
C GLU A 203 -14.39 -12.79 22.94
N PHE A 204 -13.47 -13.48 22.27
CA PHE A 204 -12.86 -14.70 22.78
C PHE A 204 -11.95 -14.45 23.99
N LEU A 205 -11.14 -13.38 23.96
CA LEU A 205 -10.26 -13.00 25.06
C LEU A 205 -11.01 -12.58 26.33
N LEU A 206 -12.30 -12.20 26.23
CA LEU A 206 -13.13 -11.85 27.38
C LEU A 206 -13.71 -13.08 28.10
N LYS A 207 -13.73 -14.26 27.47
CA LYS A 207 -14.20 -15.49 28.11
C LYS A 207 -13.16 -16.01 29.12
N GLN A 208 -13.60 -16.44 30.31
CA GLN A 208 -12.70 -17.04 31.32
C GLN A 208 -12.15 -18.41 30.87
N ASN A 209 -11.03 -18.85 31.47
CA ASN A 209 -10.36 -20.15 31.27
C ASN A 209 -9.77 -20.45 29.88
N GLN A 210 -9.27 -19.43 29.16
CA GLN A 210 -8.57 -19.67 27.89
C GLN A 210 -7.14 -20.19 28.09
N SER A 211 -6.77 -21.20 27.30
CA SER A 211 -5.38 -21.68 27.25
C SER A 211 -4.44 -20.58 26.78
N LYS A 212 -3.27 -20.46 27.44
CA LYS A 212 -2.20 -19.51 27.05
C LYS A 212 -1.79 -19.66 25.59
N GLN A 213 -1.83 -20.88 25.05
CA GLN A 213 -1.46 -21.17 23.66
C GLN A 213 -2.43 -20.54 22.66
N ILE A 214 -3.74 -20.55 22.95
CA ILE A 214 -4.76 -19.96 22.08
C ILE A 214 -4.65 -18.43 22.11
N ILE A 215 -4.44 -17.85 23.28
CA ILE A 215 -4.22 -16.40 23.43
C ILE A 215 -3.01 -15.95 22.58
N GLN A 216 -1.92 -16.72 22.58
CA GLN A 216 -0.74 -16.42 21.77
C GLN A 216 -1.03 -16.48 20.26
N GLN A 217 -1.80 -17.47 19.80
CA GLN A 217 -2.21 -17.58 18.39
C GLN A 217 -3.09 -16.40 17.96
N LEU A 218 -4.05 -16.00 18.80
CA LEU A 218 -4.93 -14.85 18.55
C LEU A 218 -4.14 -13.53 18.47
N HIS A 219 -3.21 -13.33 19.40
CA HIS A 219 -2.30 -12.18 19.34
C HIS A 219 -1.50 -12.16 18.03
N LYS A 220 -0.99 -13.31 17.57
CA LYS A 220 -0.28 -13.41 16.30
C LYS A 220 -1.16 -13.03 15.11
N ILE A 221 -2.40 -13.52 15.07
CA ILE A 221 -3.37 -13.17 14.03
C ILE A 221 -3.61 -11.66 14.00
N LYS A 222 -3.78 -11.02 15.16
CA LYS A 222 -3.94 -9.56 15.25
C LYS A 222 -2.78 -8.78 14.62
N PHE A 223 -1.54 -9.18 14.89
CA PHE A 223 -0.36 -8.53 14.29
C PHE A 223 -0.27 -8.76 12.78
N ILE A 224 -0.66 -9.95 12.29
CA ILE A 224 -0.77 -10.22 10.85
C ILE A 224 -1.83 -9.30 10.20
N ILE A 225 -3.00 -9.13 10.84
CA ILE A 225 -4.06 -8.22 10.37
C ILE A 225 -3.54 -6.79 10.29
N PHE A 226 -2.77 -6.35 11.29
CA PHE A 226 -2.16 -5.02 11.27
C PHE A 226 -1.14 -4.88 10.14
N GLY A 227 -0.34 -5.90 9.87
CA GLY A 227 0.56 -5.97 8.71
C GLY A 227 -0.17 -5.83 7.38
N ILE A 228 -1.20 -6.66 7.15
CA ILE A 228 -2.01 -6.63 5.92
C ILE A 228 -2.68 -5.27 5.72
N THR A 229 -3.29 -4.71 6.79
CA THR A 229 -3.97 -3.42 6.72
C THR A 229 -2.99 -2.29 6.42
N GLY A 230 -1.80 -2.31 7.04
CA GLY A 230 -0.75 -1.33 6.74
C GLY A 230 -0.20 -1.46 5.33
N ALA A 231 -0.03 -2.69 4.84
CA ALA A 231 0.42 -2.95 3.48
C ALA A 231 -0.61 -2.46 2.45
N MET A 232 -1.90 -2.69 2.71
CA MET A 232 -3.00 -2.17 1.88
C MET A 232 -3.01 -0.63 1.88
N LEU A 233 -2.79 0.00 3.04
CA LEU A 233 -2.64 1.46 3.12
C LEU A 233 -1.46 1.95 2.26
N GLY A 234 -0.29 1.30 2.38
CA GLY A 234 0.89 1.62 1.56
C GLY A 234 0.60 1.50 0.07
N TYR A 235 -0.06 0.41 -0.37
CA TYR A 235 -0.47 0.21 -1.76
C TYR A 235 -1.41 1.31 -2.26
N LEU A 236 -2.46 1.66 -1.49
CA LEU A 236 -3.46 2.64 -1.91
C LEU A 236 -2.90 4.08 -1.95
N VAL A 237 -2.04 4.44 -0.99
CA VAL A 237 -1.42 5.77 -0.95
C VAL A 237 -0.37 5.90 -2.06
N SER A 238 0.57 4.96 -2.15
CA SER A 238 1.59 5.00 -3.22
C SER A 238 0.95 4.85 -4.61
N GLY A 239 -0.10 4.04 -4.73
CA GLY A 239 -0.87 3.86 -5.97
C GLY A 239 -1.54 5.14 -6.47
N ALA A 240 -1.74 6.16 -5.64
CA ALA A 240 -2.24 7.46 -6.11
C ALA A 240 -1.36 8.08 -7.21
N PHE A 241 -0.06 7.74 -7.23
CA PHE A 241 0.93 8.27 -8.14
C PHE A 241 1.50 7.22 -9.12
N LEU A 242 0.93 6.01 -9.14
CA LEU A 242 1.43 4.88 -9.95
C LEU A 242 0.30 4.09 -10.59
N SER A 243 0.47 3.71 -11.86
CA SER A 243 -0.50 2.87 -12.59
C SER A 243 -0.29 1.38 -12.26
N VAL A 244 -0.56 1.01 -11.02
CA VAL A 244 -0.32 -0.35 -10.47
C VAL A 244 -1.59 -1.20 -10.33
N LEU A 245 -2.69 -0.78 -10.96
CA LEU A 245 -4.00 -1.45 -10.85
C LEU A 245 -3.93 -2.93 -11.25
N TYR A 246 -3.17 -3.24 -12.30
CA TYR A 246 -3.05 -4.60 -12.84
C TYR A 246 -1.84 -5.37 -12.29
N TYR A 247 -1.08 -4.78 -11.37
CA TYR A 247 0.06 -5.47 -10.76
C TYR A 247 -0.43 -6.51 -9.73
N PRO A 248 0.36 -7.58 -9.47
CA PRO A 248 -0.06 -8.65 -8.57
C PRO A 248 -0.22 -8.22 -7.10
N HIS A 249 0.37 -7.10 -6.70
CA HIS A 249 0.40 -6.61 -5.31
C HIS A 249 -0.98 -6.56 -4.64
N PHE A 250 -1.97 -5.95 -5.31
CA PHE A 250 -3.33 -5.85 -4.78
C PHE A 250 -3.97 -7.22 -4.59
N TRP A 251 -3.90 -8.05 -5.62
CA TRP A 251 -4.51 -9.38 -5.65
C TRP A 251 -3.92 -10.31 -4.59
N LEU A 252 -2.60 -10.20 -4.34
CA LEU A 252 -1.93 -10.92 -3.26
C LEU A 252 -2.43 -10.48 -1.88
N LEU A 253 -2.61 -9.17 -1.65
CA LEU A 253 -3.15 -8.67 -0.38
C LEU A 253 -4.60 -9.12 -0.15
N ILE A 254 -5.45 -9.07 -1.18
CA ILE A 254 -6.83 -9.58 -1.10
C ILE A 254 -6.83 -11.08 -0.81
N SER A 255 -5.98 -11.85 -1.48
CA SER A 255 -5.85 -13.30 -1.26
C SER A 255 -5.41 -13.62 0.17
N LEU A 256 -4.47 -12.84 0.73
CA LEU A 256 -4.06 -12.98 2.13
C LEU A 256 -5.19 -12.70 3.12
N CYS A 257 -6.02 -11.68 2.87
CA CYS A 257 -7.22 -11.41 3.67
C CYS A 257 -8.17 -12.60 3.69
N VAL A 258 -8.50 -13.13 2.50
CA VAL A 258 -9.42 -14.26 2.33
C VAL A 258 -8.86 -15.54 2.98
N ALA A 259 -7.59 -15.84 2.74
CA ALA A 259 -6.92 -17.00 3.35
C ALA A 259 -6.92 -16.91 4.88
N LEU A 260 -6.67 -15.74 5.45
CA LEU A 260 -6.71 -15.52 6.89
C LEU A 260 -8.13 -15.72 7.44
N LYS A 261 -9.15 -15.16 6.79
CA LYS A 261 -10.55 -15.33 7.16
C LYS A 261 -10.98 -16.80 7.15
N ASN A 262 -10.63 -17.54 6.09
CA ASN A 262 -10.94 -18.96 5.97
C ASN A 262 -10.22 -19.80 7.02
N THR A 263 -8.96 -19.46 7.34
CA THR A 263 -8.20 -20.14 8.40
C THR A 263 -8.87 -19.95 9.76
N VAL A 264 -9.37 -18.74 10.06
CA VAL A 264 -10.07 -18.45 11.32
C VAL A 264 -11.42 -19.15 11.43
N ILE A 265 -12.17 -19.26 10.33
CA ILE A 265 -13.44 -20.01 10.31
C ILE A 265 -13.17 -21.51 10.52
N ASN A 266 -12.19 -22.07 9.80
CA ASN A 266 -11.92 -23.51 9.83
C ASN A 266 -11.19 -23.98 11.10
N SER A 267 -10.56 -23.09 11.87
CA SER A 267 -9.72 -23.46 13.02
C SER A 267 -10.49 -23.92 14.27
N LYS A 268 -11.74 -24.38 14.16
CA LYS A 268 -12.60 -24.80 15.29
C LYS A 268 -12.72 -23.74 16.40
N LEU A 269 -12.52 -22.46 16.10
CA LEU A 269 -12.97 -21.41 17.03
C LEU A 269 -14.50 -21.47 17.21
N GLU A 270 -15.25 -22.05 16.28
CA GLU A 270 -16.69 -22.35 16.41
C GLU A 270 -17.01 -23.56 17.30
N GLY A 271 -16.06 -24.45 17.59
CA GLY A 271 -16.29 -25.70 18.33
C GLY A 271 -16.63 -25.54 19.82
N ASN A 272 -16.54 -24.33 20.38
CA ASN A 272 -16.92 -24.00 21.76
C ASN A 272 -18.06 -22.96 21.82
N TYR A 273 -18.85 -22.81 20.74
CA TYR A 273 -20.05 -21.96 20.72
C TYR A 273 -21.36 -22.77 20.74
N SER A 274 -21.29 -24.09 20.79
CA SER A 274 -22.45 -24.99 20.83
C SER A 274 -22.25 -26.14 21.82
N ALA A 275 -21.97 -25.80 23.07
CA ALA A 275 -22.16 -26.63 24.26
C ALA A 275 -22.27 -25.73 25.49
#